data_AF-A0A017S0H8-F1
#
_entry.id   AF-A0A017S0H8-F1
#
_cell.length_a   1.000
_cell.length_b   1.000
_cell.length_c   1.000
_cell.angle_alpha   90.00
_cell.angle_beta   90.00
_cell.angle_gamma   90.00
#
_symmetry.space_group_name_H-M   'P 1'
#
loop_
_entity.id
_entity.type
_entity.pdbx_description
1 polymer ?
#
loop_
_entity_poly.entity_id
_entity_poly.type
_entity_poly.pdbx_seq_one_letter_code
_entity_poly.pdbx_strand_id
1 'polypeptide(L)'
;KEDQIDDLVMERDEYKTAYAEAQLHSRGFTAESVKSTSKSEKVPDPPLLTDSKDPKFEDWMIEMKGKFVVNADRLGDDQMKRIYLVSRTSGPARQQLSVRLREDTTNPYTSVEQMFKTLTTAFRNPHHRMEADAELQKLYMRPGDKFPEFLAKFLLLASEAGIPGD
;
A
#
# COMPACT_ATOMS: atom_id res chain seq x y z
N LYS A 1 -39.94 8.30 46.76
CA LYS A 1 -39.18 8.91 45.63
C LYS A 1 -38.18 7.91 45.04
N GLU A 2 -37.73 6.91 45.79
CA GLU A 2 -36.91 5.80 45.27
C GLU A 2 -37.75 4.77 44.48
N ASP A 3 -38.96 4.43 44.92
CA ASP A 3 -39.82 3.45 44.21
C ASP A 3 -40.14 3.85 42.76
N GLN A 4 -40.26 5.16 42.49
CA GLN A 4 -40.57 5.69 41.17
C GLN A 4 -39.38 5.61 40.20
N ILE A 5 -38.16 5.47 40.72
CA ILE A 5 -36.94 5.31 39.91
C ILE A 5 -36.78 3.84 39.53
N ASP A 6 -37.07 2.93 40.45
CA ASP A 6 -36.99 1.48 40.20
C ASP A 6 -38.04 1.02 39.19
N ASP A 7 -39.26 1.56 39.26
CA ASP A 7 -40.31 1.30 38.27
C ASP A 7 -39.91 1.77 36.86
N LEU A 8 -39.26 2.93 36.75
CA LEU A 8 -38.78 3.46 35.47
C LEU A 8 -37.58 2.67 34.90
N VAL A 9 -36.74 2.10 35.77
CA VAL A 9 -35.62 1.24 35.35
C VAL A 9 -36.15 -0.10 34.83
N MET A 10 -37.16 -0.66 35.51
CA MET A 10 -37.81 -1.90 35.09
C MET A 10 -38.52 -1.73 33.75
N GLU A 11 -39.28 -0.65 33.56
CA GLU A 11 -39.96 -0.35 32.30
C GLU A 11 -38.97 -0.14 31.14
N ARG A 12 -37.81 0.50 31.40
CA ARG A 12 -36.73 0.64 30.41
C ARG A 12 -36.15 -0.70 29.99
N ASP A 13 -35.95 -1.62 30.94
CA ASP A 13 -35.31 -2.90 30.67
C ASP A 13 -36.25 -3.88 29.96
N GLU A 14 -37.54 -3.80 30.27
CA GLU A 14 -38.60 -4.51 29.55
C GLU A 14 -38.72 -3.97 28.11
N TYR A 15 -38.71 -2.65 27.92
CA TYR A 15 -38.75 -2.04 26.58
C TYR A 15 -37.52 -2.39 25.72
N LYS A 16 -36.33 -2.44 26.33
CA LYS A 16 -35.11 -2.89 25.64
C LYS A 16 -35.18 -4.34 25.19
N THR A 17 -35.74 -5.20 26.03
CA THR A 17 -35.86 -6.63 25.75
C THR A 17 -36.86 -6.86 24.61
N ALA A 18 -38.05 -6.26 24.69
CA ALA A 18 -39.06 -6.34 23.63
C ALA A 18 -38.56 -5.78 22.29
N TYR A 19 -37.77 -4.70 22.31
CA TYR A 19 -37.19 -4.14 21.09
C TYR A 19 -36.12 -5.06 20.47
N ALA A 20 -35.29 -5.72 21.30
CA ALA A 20 -34.31 -6.70 20.83
C ALA A 20 -35.00 -7.93 20.21
N GLU A 21 -36.06 -8.43 20.84
CA GLU A 21 -36.85 -9.55 20.32
C GLU A 21 -37.55 -9.19 19.00
N ALA A 22 -38.12 -7.99 18.90
CA ALA A 22 -38.75 -7.48 17.68
C ALA A 22 -37.73 -7.30 16.53
N GLN A 23 -36.50 -6.85 16.81
CA GLN A 23 -35.43 -6.78 15.80
C GLN A 23 -34.99 -8.17 15.32
N LEU A 24 -34.95 -9.17 16.20
CA LEU A 24 -34.61 -10.55 15.84
C LEU A 24 -35.69 -11.21 14.97
N HIS A 25 -36.97 -10.89 15.19
CA HIS A 25 -38.08 -11.46 14.41
C HIS A 25 -38.28 -10.73 13.06
N SER A 26 -37.94 -9.44 12.97
CA SER A 26 -38.01 -8.64 11.75
C SER A 26 -36.93 -8.97 10.72
N ARG A 27 -35.83 -9.60 11.14
CA ARG A 27 -34.66 -9.85 10.32
C ARG A 27 -34.43 -11.35 10.28
N GLY A 28 -34.96 -12.01 9.24
CA GLY A 28 -34.58 -13.37 8.85
C GLY A 28 -33.11 -13.43 8.47
N PHE A 29 -32.24 -13.30 9.47
CA PHE A 29 -30.80 -13.34 9.37
C PHE A 29 -30.37 -14.57 10.15
N THR A 30 -30.12 -15.64 9.39
CA THR A 30 -29.31 -16.77 9.85
C THR A 30 -28.09 -16.23 10.57
N ALA A 31 -27.97 -16.57 11.86
CA ALA A 31 -26.77 -16.34 12.64
C ALA A 31 -25.65 -17.25 12.13
N GLU A 32 -25.14 -16.98 10.93
CA GLU A 32 -23.79 -17.35 10.60
C GLU A 32 -22.89 -16.45 11.44
N SER A 33 -22.19 -17.10 12.37
CA SER A 33 -21.06 -16.58 13.12
C SER A 33 -20.28 -15.57 12.27
N VAL A 34 -20.50 -14.28 12.56
CA VAL A 34 -19.64 -13.21 12.06
C VAL A 34 -18.32 -13.44 12.77
N LYS A 35 -17.47 -14.31 12.18
CA LYS A 35 -16.04 -14.26 12.40
C LYS A 35 -15.68 -12.80 12.19
N SER A 36 -15.38 -12.10 13.27
CA SER A 36 -14.72 -10.81 13.20
C SER A 36 -13.47 -11.04 12.37
N THR A 37 -13.53 -10.71 11.07
CA THR A 37 -12.35 -10.65 10.24
C THR A 37 -11.53 -9.53 10.82
N SER A 38 -10.58 -9.90 11.68
CA SER A 38 -9.52 -9.02 12.13
C SER A 38 -8.87 -8.46 10.87
N LYS A 39 -9.21 -7.21 10.53
CA LYS A 39 -8.65 -6.49 9.39
C LYS A 39 -7.13 -6.57 9.49
N SER A 40 -6.44 -6.79 8.36
CA SER A 40 -4.98 -6.88 8.32
C SER A 40 -4.31 -5.74 9.10
N GLU A 41 -3.19 -6.05 9.73
CA GLU A 41 -2.37 -5.10 10.48
C GLU A 41 -2.10 -3.83 9.67
N LYS A 42 -2.10 -2.68 10.35
CA LYS A 42 -1.85 -1.38 9.73
C LYS A 42 -0.36 -1.23 9.43
N VAL A 43 0.13 -1.87 8.36
CA VAL A 43 1.40 -1.48 7.74
C VAL A 43 1.32 0.02 7.44
N PRO A 44 2.38 0.81 7.69
CA PRO A 44 2.40 2.23 7.36
C PRO A 44 2.00 2.50 5.90
N ASP A 45 1.48 3.70 5.63
CA ASP A 45 1.24 4.12 4.26
C ASP A 45 2.59 4.49 3.60
N PRO A 46 2.87 4.01 2.38
CA PRO A 46 4.08 4.41 1.65
C PRO A 46 4.12 5.91 1.48
N PRO A 47 5.28 6.60 1.43
CA PRO A 47 5.35 8.06 1.24
C PRO A 47 4.74 8.52 -0.09
N LEU A 48 4.59 9.84 -0.27
CA LEU A 48 4.08 10.39 -1.53
C LEU A 48 5.18 10.36 -2.58
N LEU A 49 4.92 9.76 -3.74
CA LEU A 49 5.81 9.85 -4.88
C LEU A 49 5.59 11.18 -5.63
N THR A 50 6.66 11.96 -5.78
CA THR A 50 6.66 13.24 -6.50
C THR A 50 7.56 13.17 -7.75
N ASP A 51 8.87 13.34 -7.56
CA ASP A 51 9.88 13.42 -8.62
C ASP A 51 10.89 12.26 -8.57
N SER A 52 10.65 11.24 -7.72
CA SER A 52 11.53 10.10 -7.49
C SER A 52 12.89 10.42 -6.85
N LYS A 53 13.06 11.59 -6.24
CA LYS A 53 14.27 11.87 -5.44
C LYS A 53 14.15 11.39 -4.00
N ASP A 54 13.02 11.70 -3.38
CA ASP A 54 12.68 11.28 -2.02
C ASP A 54 11.15 11.06 -1.92
N PRO A 55 10.68 9.81 -1.89
CA PRO A 55 11.44 8.55 -1.95
C PRO A 55 12.01 8.27 -3.35
N LYS A 56 13.00 7.37 -3.44
CA LYS A 56 13.38 6.75 -4.72
C LYS A 56 12.22 5.92 -5.25
N PHE A 57 12.02 5.91 -6.57
CA PHE A 57 10.90 5.20 -7.19
C PHE A 57 10.89 3.69 -6.89
N GLU A 58 12.05 3.03 -6.89
CA GLU A 58 12.14 1.58 -6.62
C GLU A 58 11.70 1.25 -5.19
N ASP A 59 12.20 2.01 -4.20
CA ASP A 59 11.83 1.84 -2.78
C ASP A 59 10.32 2.08 -2.59
N TRP A 60 9.80 3.17 -3.16
CA TRP A 60 8.37 3.47 -3.13
C TRP A 60 7.52 2.37 -3.78
N MET A 61 7.97 1.82 -4.91
CA MET A 61 7.25 0.75 -5.61
C MET A 61 7.20 -0.54 -4.78
N ILE A 62 8.29 -0.87 -4.07
CA ILE A 62 8.34 -2.01 -3.15
C ILE A 62 7.30 -1.83 -2.03
N GLU A 63 7.31 -0.66 -1.38
CA GLU A 63 6.36 -0.36 -0.30
C GLU A 63 4.90 -0.37 -0.78
N MET A 64 4.62 0.21 -1.95
CA MET A 64 3.29 0.21 -2.55
C MET A 64 2.79 -1.20 -2.88
N LYS A 65 3.64 -2.05 -3.46
CA LYS A 65 3.28 -3.45 -3.73
C LYS A 65 3.06 -4.24 -2.44
N GLY A 66 3.93 -4.04 -1.44
CA GLY A 66 3.76 -4.64 -0.12
C GLY A 66 2.43 -4.25 0.52
N LYS A 67 2.04 -2.97 0.42
CA LYS A 67 0.76 -2.46 0.92
C LYS A 67 -0.43 -3.16 0.25
N PHE A 68 -0.38 -3.40 -1.06
CA PHE A 68 -1.45 -4.11 -1.76
C PHE A 68 -1.54 -5.59 -1.38
N VAL A 69 -0.42 -6.23 -1.06
CA VAL A 69 -0.40 -7.63 -0.59
C VAL A 69 -0.99 -7.73 0.81
N VAL A 70 -0.53 -6.90 1.75
CA VAL A 70 -0.97 -6.99 3.14
C VAL A 70 -2.43 -6.56 3.31
N ASN A 71 -2.86 -5.54 2.59
CA ASN A 71 -4.22 -5.01 2.66
C ASN A 71 -5.11 -5.56 1.54
N ALA A 72 -4.84 -6.77 1.03
CA ALA A 72 -5.62 -7.39 -0.03
C ALA A 72 -7.09 -7.61 0.38
N ASP A 73 -7.37 -7.75 1.67
CA ASP A 73 -8.72 -7.81 2.24
C ASP A 73 -9.53 -6.50 2.02
N ARG A 74 -8.85 -5.36 1.93
CA ARG A 74 -9.45 -4.02 1.76
C ARG A 74 -9.25 -3.42 0.36
N LEU A 75 -8.14 -3.76 -0.28
CA LEU A 75 -7.70 -3.29 -1.59
C LEU A 75 -7.67 -4.43 -2.61
N GLY A 76 -8.53 -5.45 -2.44
CA GLY A 76 -8.53 -6.64 -3.30
C GLY A 76 -8.91 -6.32 -4.75
N ASP A 77 -9.79 -5.33 -4.94
CA ASP A 77 -10.23 -4.88 -6.25
C ASP A 77 -9.22 -3.92 -6.91
N ASP A 78 -9.02 -4.10 -8.20
CA ASP A 78 -8.09 -3.31 -9.00
C ASP A 78 -8.51 -1.85 -9.13
N GLN A 79 -9.81 -1.53 -9.09
CA GLN A 79 -10.25 -0.15 -9.00
C GLN A 79 -9.78 0.51 -7.69
N MET A 80 -9.91 -0.18 -6.57
CA MET A 80 -9.46 0.32 -5.26
C MET A 80 -7.94 0.50 -5.22
N LYS A 81 -7.16 -0.45 -5.77
CA LYS A 81 -5.70 -0.30 -5.90
C LYS A 81 -5.33 0.89 -6.75
N ARG A 82 -6.01 1.12 -7.88
CA ARG A 82 -5.76 2.29 -8.74
C ARG A 82 -6.05 3.60 -8.02
N ILE A 83 -7.20 3.72 -7.35
CA ILE A 83 -7.56 4.91 -6.56
C ILE A 83 -6.51 5.16 -5.47
N TYR A 84 -6.11 4.11 -4.75
CA TYR A 84 -5.10 4.22 -3.71
C TYR A 84 -3.73 4.62 -4.27
N LEU A 85 -3.28 3.99 -5.36
CA LEU A 85 -2.03 4.36 -6.05
C LEU A 85 -2.03 5.82 -6.44
N VAL A 86 -3.12 6.30 -7.05
CA VAL A 86 -3.28 7.72 -7.37
C VAL A 86 -3.11 8.56 -6.11
N SER A 87 -3.79 8.23 -5.01
CA SER A 87 -3.69 8.97 -3.73
C SER A 87 -2.26 9.07 -3.17
N ARG A 88 -1.36 8.14 -3.52
CA ARG A 88 0.05 8.14 -3.12
C ARG A 88 0.99 8.80 -4.13
N THR A 89 0.45 9.51 -5.12
CA THR A 89 1.22 10.28 -6.11
C THR A 89 0.86 11.76 -6.07
N SER A 90 1.86 12.62 -6.23
CA SER A 90 1.72 14.08 -6.33
C SER A 90 2.69 14.62 -7.40
N GLY A 91 2.61 15.92 -7.69
CA GLY A 91 3.55 16.60 -8.59
C GLY A 91 3.72 15.89 -9.95
N PRO A 92 4.98 15.71 -10.43
CA PRO A 92 5.25 15.05 -11.70
C PRO A 92 4.66 13.64 -11.81
N ALA A 93 4.73 12.82 -10.76
CA ALA A 93 4.18 11.47 -10.78
C ALA A 93 2.65 11.47 -11.01
N ARG A 94 1.92 12.38 -10.35
CA ARG A 94 0.48 12.55 -10.57
C ARG A 94 0.18 13.02 -11.99
N GLN A 95 1.00 13.90 -12.54
CA GLN A 95 0.85 14.41 -13.91
C GLN A 95 0.98 13.28 -14.94
N GLN A 96 1.97 12.39 -14.79
CA GLN A 96 2.15 11.22 -15.66
C GLN A 96 0.92 10.32 -15.70
N LEU A 97 0.26 10.12 -14.55
CA LEU A 97 -0.96 9.32 -14.49
C LEU A 97 -2.19 10.06 -15.03
N SER A 98 -2.26 11.38 -14.81
CA SER A 98 -3.45 12.19 -15.11
C SER A 98 -3.90 12.12 -16.57
N VAL A 99 -2.97 11.93 -17.51
CA VAL A 99 -3.25 11.86 -18.96
C VAL A 99 -4.26 10.77 -19.31
N ARG A 100 -4.23 9.63 -18.62
CA ARG A 100 -5.11 8.47 -18.86
C ARG A 100 -6.16 8.27 -17.76
N LEU A 101 -6.28 9.23 -16.84
CA LEU A 101 -7.32 9.24 -15.79
C LEU A 101 -8.48 10.19 -16.11
N ARG A 102 -8.40 10.95 -17.22
CA ARG A 102 -9.47 11.84 -17.66
C ARG A 102 -10.65 11.02 -18.21
N GLU A 103 -11.86 11.54 -18.04
CA GLU A 103 -13.10 10.85 -18.46
C GLU A 103 -13.22 10.71 -19.99
N ASP A 104 -12.53 11.57 -20.75
CA ASP A 104 -12.57 11.65 -22.22
C ASP A 104 -11.50 10.79 -22.92
N THR A 105 -10.69 10.04 -22.18
CA THR A 105 -9.59 9.27 -22.76
C THR A 105 -10.07 8.00 -23.47
N THR A 106 -9.55 7.74 -24.68
CA THR A 106 -9.85 6.51 -25.43
C THR A 106 -9.15 5.27 -24.84
N ASN A 107 -8.18 5.44 -23.95
CA ASN A 107 -7.40 4.35 -23.37
C ASN A 107 -7.18 4.53 -21.86
N PRO A 108 -8.25 4.40 -21.05
CA PRO A 108 -8.14 4.52 -19.60
C PRO A 108 -7.29 3.39 -19.02
N TYR A 109 -6.78 3.58 -17.81
CA TYR A 109 -6.19 2.46 -17.08
C TYR A 109 -7.26 1.39 -16.83
N THR A 110 -6.93 0.11 -16.97
CA THR A 110 -7.81 -1.01 -16.58
C THR A 110 -7.26 -1.81 -15.40
N SER A 111 -5.95 -1.74 -15.18
CA SER A 111 -5.27 -2.40 -14.05
C SER A 111 -4.28 -1.47 -13.37
N VAL A 112 -3.95 -1.78 -12.11
CA VAL A 112 -2.90 -1.06 -11.37
C VAL A 112 -1.51 -1.26 -11.99
N GLU A 113 -1.29 -2.41 -12.65
CA GLU A 113 -0.03 -2.74 -13.32
C GLU A 113 0.28 -1.78 -14.48
N GLN A 114 -0.74 -1.35 -15.23
CA GLN A 114 -0.55 -0.35 -16.28
C GLN A 114 -0.09 0.99 -15.71
N MET A 115 -0.55 1.36 -14.51
CA MET A 115 -0.13 2.59 -13.84
C MET A 115 1.32 2.48 -13.36
N PHE A 116 1.69 1.33 -12.76
CA PHE A 116 3.08 1.05 -12.42
C PHE A 116 3.97 1.11 -13.66
N LYS A 117 3.56 0.50 -14.78
CA LYS A 117 4.32 0.57 -16.04
C LYS A 117 4.57 2.00 -16.50
N THR A 118 3.55 2.86 -16.48
CA THR A 118 3.70 4.29 -16.82
C THR A 118 4.72 4.97 -15.89
N LEU A 119 4.61 4.75 -14.58
CA LEU A 119 5.54 5.36 -13.61
C LEU A 119 6.96 4.79 -13.76
N THR A 120 7.11 3.48 -14.00
CA THR A 120 8.41 2.85 -14.26
C THR A 120 9.07 3.45 -15.49
N THR A 121 8.33 3.64 -16.59
CA THR A 121 8.88 4.29 -17.78
C THR A 121 9.32 5.74 -17.51
N ALA A 122 8.64 6.46 -16.63
CA ALA A 122 8.94 7.85 -16.34
C ALA A 122 10.08 8.06 -15.32
N PHE A 123 10.18 7.19 -14.30
CA PHE A 123 11.04 7.43 -13.13
C PHE A 123 12.14 6.39 -12.92
N ARG A 124 12.08 5.22 -13.56
CA ARG A 124 13.17 4.24 -13.45
C ARG A 124 14.35 4.70 -14.29
N ASN A 125 15.54 4.72 -13.70
CA ASN A 125 16.76 5.00 -14.45
C ASN A 125 17.05 3.85 -15.45
N PRO A 126 17.00 4.10 -16.78
CA PRO A 126 17.30 3.07 -17.77
C PRO A 126 18.77 2.63 -17.73
N HIS A 127 19.66 3.48 -17.22
CA HIS A 127 21.10 3.24 -17.13
C HIS A 127 21.55 2.68 -15.79
N HIS A 128 20.65 2.33 -14.86
CA HIS A 128 21.01 1.85 -13.52
C HIS A 128 22.04 0.71 -13.54
N ARG A 129 21.90 -0.27 -14.46
CA ARG A 129 22.86 -1.37 -14.58
C ARG A 129 24.26 -0.91 -15.00
N MET A 130 24.32 0.03 -15.95
CA MET A 130 25.58 0.58 -16.46
C MET A 130 26.26 1.46 -15.41
N GLU A 131 25.48 2.25 -14.67
CA GLU A 131 25.98 3.04 -13.54
C GLU A 131 26.50 2.14 -12.42
N ALA A 132 25.77 1.07 -12.08
CA ALA A 132 26.18 0.11 -11.08
C ALA A 132 27.49 -0.60 -11.45
N ASP A 133 27.63 -1.06 -12.71
CA ASP A 133 28.88 -1.64 -13.21
C ASP A 133 30.03 -0.62 -13.18
N ALA A 134 29.80 0.60 -13.66
CA ALA A 134 30.81 1.66 -13.64
C ALA A 134 31.25 2.05 -12.22
N GLU A 135 30.34 2.00 -11.24
CA GLU A 135 30.65 2.24 -9.84
C GLU A 135 31.38 1.04 -9.21
N LEU A 136 30.99 -0.19 -9.56
CA LEU A 136 31.64 -1.42 -9.12
C LEU A 136 33.10 -1.48 -9.57
N GLN A 137 33.39 -1.16 -10.84
CA GLN A 137 34.76 -1.13 -11.38
C GLN A 137 35.66 -0.11 -10.66
N LYS A 138 35.07 0.92 -10.06
CA LYS A 138 35.78 1.96 -9.29
C LYS A 138 35.78 1.68 -7.79
N LEU A 139 35.06 0.65 -7.34
CA LEU A 139 34.91 0.34 -5.92
C LEU A 139 36.17 -0.37 -5.43
N TYR A 140 36.92 0.29 -4.55
CA TYR A 140 38.04 -0.29 -3.82
C TYR A 140 37.98 0.13 -2.37
N MET A 141 38.41 -0.76 -1.47
CA MET A 141 38.45 -0.50 -0.04
C MET A 141 39.69 0.36 0.28
N ARG A 142 39.50 1.49 0.95
CA ARG A 142 40.58 2.36 1.39
C ARG A 142 41.10 1.96 2.77
N PRO A 143 42.36 2.32 3.11
CA PRO A 143 42.85 2.18 4.47
C PRO A 143 41.94 2.93 5.45
N GLY A 144 41.36 2.20 6.42
CA GLY A 144 40.44 2.75 7.42
C GLY A 144 38.95 2.53 7.12
N ASP A 145 38.58 2.05 5.93
CA ASP A 145 37.19 1.68 5.64
C ASP A 145 36.77 0.47 6.47
N LYS A 146 35.48 0.39 6.81
CA LYS A 146 34.93 -0.78 7.48
C LYS A 146 34.58 -1.85 6.46
N PHE A 147 35.20 -3.02 6.59
CA PHE A 147 34.97 -4.15 5.69
C PHE A 147 33.47 -4.49 5.50
N PRO A 148 32.61 -4.51 6.54
CA PRO A 148 31.18 -4.77 6.36
C PRO A 148 30.46 -3.75 5.47
N GLU A 149 30.81 -2.46 5.57
CA GLU A 149 30.21 -1.39 4.75
C GLU A 149 30.66 -1.52 3.28
N PHE A 150 31.94 -1.83 3.06
CA PHE A 150 32.48 -2.12 1.73
C PHE A 150 31.81 -3.34 1.10
N LEU A 151 31.72 -4.46 1.83
CA LEU A 151 31.12 -5.69 1.33
C LEU A 151 29.64 -5.51 1.00
N ALA A 152 28.88 -4.81 1.85
CA ALA A 152 27.48 -4.49 1.58
C ALA A 152 27.32 -3.69 0.28
N LYS A 153 28.17 -2.69 0.06
CA LYS A 153 28.16 -1.88 -1.17
C LYS A 153 28.57 -2.71 -2.40
N PHE A 154 29.59 -3.54 -2.28
CA PHE A 154 30.03 -4.43 -3.36
C PHE A 154 28.92 -5.38 -3.80
N LEU A 155 28.28 -6.08 -2.85
CA LEU A 155 27.20 -7.03 -3.13
C LEU A 155 25.99 -6.35 -3.79
N LEU A 156 25.63 -5.15 -3.33
CA LEU A 156 24.56 -4.36 -3.93
C LEU A 156 24.88 -4.02 -5.40
N LEU A 157 26.04 -3.44 -5.67
CA LEU A 157 26.44 -3.04 -7.03
C LEU A 157 26.60 -4.23 -7.97
N ALA A 158 27.16 -5.35 -7.49
CA ALA A 158 27.27 -6.58 -8.27
C ALA A 158 25.89 -7.13 -8.69
N SER A 159 24.94 -7.11 -7.76
CA SER A 159 23.55 -7.53 -8.01
C SER A 159 22.88 -6.61 -9.03
N GLU A 160 23.05 -5.29 -8.91
CA GLU A 160 22.48 -4.29 -9.82
C GLU A 160 23.11 -4.31 -11.22
N ALA A 161 24.42 -4.59 -11.32
CA ALA A 161 25.11 -4.81 -12.60
C ALA A 161 24.62 -6.09 -13.31
N GLY A 162 24.08 -7.05 -12.55
CA GLY A 162 23.65 -8.35 -13.04
C GLY A 162 24.80 -9.35 -13.16
N ILE A 163 25.81 -9.22 -12.30
CA ILE A 163 26.88 -10.21 -12.15
C ILE A 163 26.30 -11.36 -11.30
N PRO A 164 26.29 -12.61 -11.80
CA PRO A 164 25.82 -13.75 -11.02
C PRO A 164 26.66 -13.88 -9.74
N GLY A 165 26.02 -14.12 -8.59
CA GLY A 165 26.72 -14.67 -7.44
C GLY A 165 27.14 -16.11 -7.76
N ASP A 166 28.38 -16.46 -7.44
CA ASP A 166 28.88 -17.85 -7.48
C ASP A 166 27.99 -18.80 -6.68
#